data_AF-A0A2E7MGY5-F1
#
_entry.id   AF-A0A2E7MGY5-F1
#
_cell.length_a   1.000
_cell.length_b   1.000
_cell.length_c   1.000
_cell.angle_alpha   90.00
_cell.angle_beta   90.00
_cell.angle_gamma   90.00
#
_symmetry.space_group_name_H-M   'P 1'
#
loop_
_entity.id
_entity.type
_entity.pdbx_description
1 polymer ?
#
loop_
_entity_poly.entity_id
_entity_poly.type
_entity_poly.pdbx_seq_one_letter_code
_entity_poly.pdbx_strand_id
1 'polypeptide(L)'
;MADEQTNTGASTEEIGGGTTPPTQSPRRPVIKKRVSRKERQEELEQPDEFIEVGGTVIDWLIERGKIVSGIVGGLLLLVIVWAVVDKTQAATSEDAAAALYDAVAELPAQSNQSLGGISLALTAPDDADSKDKVAAAVTALDAVIADYDGTSQAHQAQIVAGRALYDQGDFDQALAYFSAAKAADGLIGLRASNARAHALAALGRHGEAATEYESLRNTTAGSLKEAATLGLARTYEASGDTAKALDIYSQFQTEFPDSEHTQDVLARVAAHATP
;
A
#
# COMPACT_ATOMS: atom_id res chain seq x y z
N MET A 1 -65.55 28.46 12.34
CA MET A 1 -66.19 27.68 11.27
C MET A 1 -65.34 26.44 11.14
N ALA A 2 -65.71 25.34 11.80
CA ALA A 2 -66.80 24.42 11.41
C ALA A 2 -66.47 23.80 10.05
N ASP A 3 -66.51 22.51 9.79
CA ASP A 3 -66.86 21.28 10.50
C ASP A 3 -66.21 20.19 9.61
N GLU A 4 -65.61 19.14 10.15
CA GLU A 4 -66.29 17.89 10.50
C GLU A 4 -67.04 17.22 9.33
N GLN A 5 -66.79 15.92 9.19
CA GLN A 5 -67.67 14.84 8.76
C GLN A 5 -67.07 13.97 7.63
N THR A 6 -66.38 12.89 7.99
CA THR A 6 -66.88 11.56 8.44
C THR A 6 -67.44 10.72 7.30
N ASN A 7 -66.85 9.54 7.09
CA ASN A 7 -67.65 8.32 6.91
C ASN A 7 -66.82 7.10 7.38
N THR A 8 -67.03 6.54 8.58
CA THR A 8 -67.97 5.45 8.98
C THR A 8 -67.75 4.14 8.19
N GLY A 9 -67.71 2.93 8.75
CA GLY A 9 -68.00 2.39 10.09
C GLY A 9 -67.27 1.03 10.26
N ALA A 10 -66.99 0.56 11.48
CA ALA A 10 -67.87 -0.26 12.34
C ALA A 10 -68.24 -1.62 11.69
N SER A 11 -68.24 -2.80 12.31
CA SER A 11 -67.92 -3.33 13.65
C SER A 11 -68.15 -4.86 13.56
N THR A 12 -67.83 -5.59 14.65
CA THR A 12 -68.42 -6.88 15.10
C THR A 12 -68.02 -8.16 14.34
N GLU A 13 -67.41 -9.15 15.01
CA GLU A 13 -68.08 -10.26 15.75
C GLU A 13 -68.99 -11.09 14.81
N GLU A 14 -69.05 -12.41 14.76
CA GLU A 14 -68.61 -13.50 15.62
C GLU A 14 -68.94 -14.82 14.86
N ILE A 15 -68.27 -15.92 15.24
CA ILE A 15 -68.65 -17.35 15.17
C ILE A 15 -69.50 -17.94 14.03
N GLY A 16 -69.00 -19.08 13.50
CA GLY A 16 -69.77 -20.33 13.56
C GLY A 16 -69.83 -21.21 12.31
N GLY A 17 -69.33 -22.45 12.41
CA GLY A 17 -70.12 -23.63 12.00
C GLY A 17 -69.58 -24.58 10.92
N GLY A 18 -68.90 -25.66 11.37
CA GLY A 18 -69.06 -27.04 10.87
C GLY A 18 -68.19 -27.50 9.66
N THR A 19 -67.69 -28.74 9.56
CA THR A 19 -67.71 -29.91 10.45
C THR A 19 -66.74 -31.01 9.92
N THR A 20 -66.13 -31.74 10.86
CA THR A 20 -65.62 -33.14 10.80
C THR A 20 -64.23 -33.48 10.18
N PRO A 21 -63.55 -34.51 10.72
CA PRO A 21 -62.13 -34.44 11.10
C PRO A 21 -61.22 -35.42 10.32
N PRO A 22 -59.89 -35.24 10.36
CA PRO A 22 -58.98 -36.35 10.18
C PRO A 22 -58.37 -36.75 11.54
N THR A 23 -58.82 -37.91 12.02
CA THR A 23 -58.02 -38.97 12.66
C THR A 23 -56.94 -38.51 13.65
N GLN A 24 -57.25 -38.62 14.95
CA GLN A 24 -56.23 -38.64 16.01
C GLN A 24 -55.21 -39.74 15.70
N SER A 25 -54.02 -39.36 15.26
CA SER A 25 -52.88 -40.26 15.28
C SER A 25 -52.49 -40.50 16.74
N PRO A 26 -52.28 -41.77 17.16
CA PRO A 26 -52.03 -42.09 18.56
C PRO A 26 -50.77 -41.36 19.03
N ARG A 27 -50.85 -40.67 20.17
CA ARG A 27 -49.69 -40.09 20.85
C ARG A 27 -48.68 -41.20 21.05
N ARG A 28 -47.60 -41.19 20.27
CA ARG A 28 -46.44 -42.05 20.52
C ARG A 28 -46.01 -41.81 21.97
N PRO A 29 -45.92 -42.84 22.82
CA PRO A 29 -45.35 -42.67 24.13
C PRO A 29 -43.91 -42.18 23.91
N VAL A 30 -43.57 -41.04 24.49
CA VAL A 30 -42.16 -40.66 24.65
C VAL A 30 -41.59 -41.66 25.63
N ILE A 31 -41.10 -42.78 25.11
CA ILE A 31 -40.24 -43.70 25.85
C ILE A 31 -38.96 -42.90 26.07
N LYS A 32 -38.91 -42.15 27.17
CA LYS A 32 -37.63 -41.71 27.73
C LYS A 32 -36.94 -43.00 28.12
N LYS A 33 -36.10 -43.53 27.22
CA LYS A 33 -35.15 -44.58 27.55
C LYS A 33 -34.35 -44.01 28.71
N ARG A 34 -34.67 -44.43 29.93
CA ARG A 34 -33.86 -44.10 31.10
C ARG A 34 -32.60 -44.92 30.90
N VAL A 35 -31.64 -44.33 30.19
CA VAL A 35 -30.25 -44.79 30.22
C VAL A 35 -29.94 -44.94 31.69
N SER A 36 -29.64 -46.18 32.08
CA SER A 36 -29.45 -46.50 33.48
C SER A 36 -28.29 -45.65 33.99
N ARG A 37 -28.31 -45.29 35.28
CA ARG A 37 -27.24 -44.49 35.88
C ARG A 37 -25.86 -45.12 35.67
N LYS A 38 -25.82 -46.43 35.41
CA LYS A 38 -24.63 -47.24 35.09
C LYS A 38 -24.06 -46.98 33.69
N GLU A 39 -24.86 -47.01 32.63
CA GLU A 39 -24.39 -46.72 31.27
C GLU A 39 -23.93 -45.25 31.14
N ARG A 40 -24.61 -44.33 31.84
CA ARG A 40 -24.18 -42.93 31.96
C ARG A 40 -22.95 -42.74 32.85
N GLN A 41 -22.68 -43.67 33.77
CA GLN A 41 -21.45 -43.68 34.56
C GLN A 41 -20.28 -44.23 33.74
N GLU A 42 -20.52 -45.20 32.85
CA GLU A 42 -19.49 -45.74 31.94
C GLU A 42 -19.08 -44.73 30.86
N GLU A 43 -19.99 -43.90 30.34
CA GLU A 43 -19.63 -42.77 29.44
C GLU A 43 -18.94 -41.59 30.18
N LEU A 44 -19.17 -41.45 31.49
CA LEU A 44 -18.50 -40.44 32.33
C LEU A 44 -17.22 -40.96 33.01
N GLU A 45 -16.90 -42.25 32.82
CA GLU A 45 -15.63 -42.90 33.14
C GLU A 45 -14.74 -43.03 31.90
N GLN A 46 -14.80 -42.07 30.98
CA GLN A 46 -13.66 -41.77 30.11
C GLN A 46 -12.94 -40.52 30.62
N PRO A 47 -12.16 -40.62 31.72
CA PRO A 47 -11.17 -39.59 32.03
C PRO A 47 -9.93 -39.69 31.11
N ASP A 48 -9.90 -40.60 30.14
CA ASP A 48 -8.60 -41.04 29.62
C ASP A 48 -8.20 -40.44 28.27
N GLU A 49 -9.06 -39.97 27.35
CA GLU A 49 -8.53 -39.45 26.07
C GLU A 49 -7.70 -38.16 26.24
N PHE A 50 -8.11 -37.23 27.10
CA PHE A 50 -7.33 -36.01 27.36
C PHE A 50 -6.14 -36.23 28.31
N ILE A 51 -6.25 -37.20 29.23
CA ILE A 51 -5.18 -37.54 30.19
C ILE A 51 -4.12 -38.43 29.52
N GLU A 52 -4.51 -39.34 28.63
CA GLU A 52 -3.64 -40.24 27.85
C GLU A 52 -2.90 -39.50 26.75
N VAL A 53 -3.57 -38.59 26.03
CA VAL A 53 -2.91 -37.69 25.07
C VAL A 53 -1.96 -36.74 25.81
N GLY A 54 -2.35 -36.24 26.99
CA GLY A 54 -1.49 -35.43 27.85
C GLY A 54 -0.24 -36.17 28.33
N GLY A 55 -0.41 -37.41 28.81
CA GLY A 55 0.69 -38.28 29.22
C GLY A 55 1.64 -38.63 28.07
N THR A 56 1.10 -38.94 26.89
CA THR A 56 1.88 -39.26 25.69
C THR A 56 2.69 -38.05 25.20
N VAL A 57 2.13 -36.84 25.27
CA VAL A 57 2.83 -35.60 24.92
C VAL A 57 3.92 -35.28 25.94
N ILE A 58 3.68 -35.49 27.24
CA ILE A 58 4.67 -35.27 28.30
C ILE A 58 5.82 -36.28 28.18
N ASP A 59 5.53 -37.56 27.97
CA ASP A 59 6.54 -38.60 27.80
C ASP A 59 7.37 -38.37 26.53
N TRP A 60 6.73 -37.96 25.42
CA TRP A 60 7.43 -37.56 24.20
C TRP A 60 8.31 -36.31 24.41
N LEU A 61 7.84 -35.33 25.19
CA LEU A 61 8.61 -34.13 25.56
C LEU A 61 9.81 -34.46 26.45
N ILE A 62 9.68 -35.42 27.37
CA ILE A 62 10.77 -35.87 28.24
C ILE A 62 11.78 -36.69 27.44
N GLU A 63 11.31 -37.62 26.60
CA GLU A 63 12.14 -38.48 25.76
C GLU A 63 12.92 -37.69 24.70
N ARG A 64 12.31 -36.63 24.14
CA ARG A 64 12.94 -35.74 23.15
C ARG A 64 13.35 -34.39 23.73
N GLY A 65 13.45 -34.26 25.05
CA GLY A 65 13.62 -32.99 25.76
C GLY A 65 14.81 -32.14 25.30
N LYS A 66 15.91 -32.77 24.86
CA LYS A 66 17.07 -32.06 24.29
C LYS A 66 16.76 -31.38 22.94
N ILE A 67 15.95 -32.02 22.09
CA ILE A 67 15.55 -31.47 20.80
C ILE A 67 14.47 -30.41 21.01
N VAL A 68 13.47 -30.70 21.85
CA VAL A 68 12.37 -29.77 22.15
C VAL A 68 12.89 -28.50 22.82
N SER A 69 13.78 -28.60 23.81
CA SER A 69 14.42 -27.43 24.43
C SER A 69 15.30 -26.64 23.46
N GLY A 70 15.96 -27.31 22.52
CA GLY A 70 16.70 -26.65 21.43
C GLY A 70 15.77 -25.84 20.51
N ILE A 71 14.62 -26.40 20.12
CA ILE A 71 13.62 -25.71 19.28
C ILE A 71 12.99 -24.55 20.03
N VAL A 72 12.55 -24.76 21.28
CA VAL A 72 11.94 -23.70 22.11
C VAL A 72 12.94 -22.60 22.41
N GLY A 73 14.20 -22.94 22.71
CA GLY A 73 15.28 -21.97 22.88
C GLY A 73 15.57 -21.18 21.60
N GLY A 74 15.57 -21.85 20.45
CA GLY A 74 15.72 -21.20 19.14
C GLY A 74 14.57 -20.22 18.84
N LEU A 75 13.32 -20.61 19.10
CA LEU A 75 12.16 -19.74 18.93
C LEU A 75 12.19 -18.54 19.89
N LEU A 76 12.58 -18.74 21.15
CA LEU A 76 12.76 -17.66 22.12
C LEU A 76 13.84 -16.68 21.67
N LEU A 77 14.98 -17.18 21.17
CA LEU A 77 16.03 -16.33 20.61
C LEU A 77 15.52 -15.54 19.40
N LEU A 78 14.76 -16.15 18.50
CA LEU A 78 14.15 -15.43 17.37
C LEU A 78 13.20 -14.32 17.83
N VAL A 79 12.38 -14.55 18.85
CA VAL A 79 11.48 -13.53 19.42
C VAL A 79 12.26 -12.40 20.08
N ILE A 80 13.34 -12.71 20.81
CA ILE A 80 14.21 -11.70 21.43
C ILE A 80 14.91 -10.86 20.35
N VAL A 81 15.47 -11.52 19.33
CA VAL A 81 16.09 -10.82 18.19
C VAL A 81 15.07 -9.93 17.50
N TRP A 82 13.86 -10.42 17.23
CA TRP A 82 12.78 -9.63 16.64
C TRP A 82 12.43 -8.41 17.52
N ALA A 83 12.27 -8.58 18.84
CA ALA A 83 11.94 -7.48 19.76
C ALA A 83 13.07 -6.44 19.88
N VAL A 84 14.32 -6.86 19.82
CA VAL A 84 15.48 -5.94 19.79
C VAL A 84 15.52 -5.18 18.47
N VAL A 85 15.31 -5.87 17.35
CA VAL A 85 15.25 -5.26 16.01
C VAL A 85 14.09 -4.28 15.89
N ASP A 86 12.91 -4.61 16.42
CA ASP A 86 11.71 -3.76 16.41
C ASP A 86 11.93 -2.47 17.22
N LYS A 87 12.46 -2.59 18.45
CA LYS A 87 12.75 -1.41 19.28
C LYS A 87 13.86 -0.53 18.75
N THR A 88 14.92 -1.13 18.17
CA THR A 88 16.02 -0.35 17.60
C THR A 88 15.58 0.33 16.30
N GLN A 89 14.85 -0.35 15.41
CA GLN A 89 14.28 0.28 14.22
C GLN A 89 13.36 1.45 14.55
N ALA A 90 12.51 1.34 15.57
CA ALA A 90 11.62 2.43 15.96
C ALA A 90 12.40 3.68 16.42
N ALA A 91 13.43 3.51 17.26
CA ALA A 91 14.27 4.63 17.70
C ALA A 91 15.11 5.21 16.56
N THR A 92 15.71 4.35 15.74
CA THR A 92 16.48 4.75 14.55
C THR A 92 15.60 5.49 13.54
N SER A 93 14.33 5.10 13.37
CA SER A 93 13.37 5.75 12.47
C SER A 93 12.98 7.15 12.94
N GLU A 94 12.85 7.36 14.25
CA GLU A 94 12.57 8.68 14.83
C GLU A 94 13.76 9.63 14.65
N ASP A 95 14.97 9.17 14.99
CA ASP A 95 16.21 9.93 14.79
C ASP A 95 16.45 10.23 13.30
N ALA A 96 16.21 9.25 12.43
CA ALA A 96 16.34 9.42 10.97
C ALA A 96 15.33 10.44 10.43
N ALA A 97 14.12 10.49 10.99
CA ALA A 97 13.10 11.45 10.58
C ALA A 97 13.48 12.88 10.98
N ALA A 98 14.05 13.06 12.18
CA ALA A 98 14.58 14.35 12.63
C ALA A 98 15.77 14.79 11.76
N ALA A 99 16.74 13.90 11.54
CA ALA A 99 17.89 14.19 10.70
C ALA A 99 17.51 14.52 9.24
N LEU A 100 16.53 13.80 8.69
CA LEU A 100 15.96 14.10 7.38
C LEU A 100 15.29 15.48 7.36
N TYR A 101 14.53 15.82 8.39
CA TYR A 101 13.87 17.13 8.49
C TYR A 101 14.89 18.27 8.49
N ASP A 102 15.96 18.14 9.28
CA ASP A 102 17.03 19.14 9.36
C ASP A 102 17.77 19.26 8.01
N ALA A 103 18.10 18.13 7.37
CA ALA A 103 18.76 18.13 6.06
C ALA A 103 17.89 18.74 4.96
N VAL A 104 16.57 18.48 4.98
CA VAL A 104 15.61 19.07 4.03
C VAL A 104 15.44 20.58 4.26
N ALA A 105 15.59 21.06 5.50
CA ALA A 105 15.46 22.48 5.81
C ALA A 105 16.54 23.35 5.12
N GLU A 106 17.69 22.75 4.79
CA GLU A 106 18.77 23.40 4.04
C GLU A 106 18.47 23.58 2.55
N LEU A 107 17.43 22.91 2.03
CA LEU A 107 17.05 23.04 0.63
C LEU A 107 16.40 24.41 0.33
N PRO A 108 16.68 25.01 -0.83
CA PRO A 108 15.98 26.21 -1.25
C PRO A 108 14.47 25.94 -1.31
N ALA A 109 13.66 26.93 -0.91
CA ALA A 109 12.21 26.78 -0.74
C ALA A 109 11.50 26.20 -1.97
N GLN A 110 12.00 26.44 -3.18
CA GLN A 110 11.43 25.89 -4.41
C GLN A 110 11.57 24.37 -4.52
N SER A 111 12.69 23.80 -4.08
CA SER A 111 12.90 22.34 -4.04
C SER A 111 12.14 21.65 -2.91
N ASN A 112 11.87 22.34 -1.81
CA ASN A 112 11.14 21.80 -0.65
C ASN A 112 9.62 21.66 -0.92
N GLN A 113 9.04 22.47 -1.81
CA GLN A 113 7.58 22.46 -2.07
C GLN A 113 7.04 21.16 -2.70
N SER A 114 7.90 20.27 -3.18
CA SER A 114 7.44 19.08 -3.90
C SER A 114 7.52 17.77 -3.11
N LEU A 115 7.84 17.79 -1.81
CA LEU A 115 7.83 16.57 -0.99
C LEU A 115 6.41 16.00 -0.75
N GLY A 116 5.38 16.83 -0.91
CA GLY A 116 3.97 16.45 -0.74
C GLY A 116 3.27 15.96 -2.00
N GLY A 117 3.87 16.10 -3.19
CA GLY A 117 3.20 15.81 -4.47
C GLY A 117 4.19 15.52 -5.59
N ILE A 118 3.81 14.61 -6.49
CA ILE A 118 4.61 14.10 -7.62
C ILE A 118 4.65 15.16 -8.75
N SER A 119 4.95 16.41 -8.42
CA SER A 119 5.05 17.48 -9.41
C SER A 119 6.52 17.85 -9.59
N LEU A 120 7.16 17.19 -10.55
CA LEU A 120 8.48 17.53 -11.06
C LEU A 120 8.34 18.74 -12.02
N ALA A 121 8.01 19.91 -11.48
CA ALA A 121 7.92 21.12 -12.27
C ALA A 121 9.32 21.52 -12.75
N LEU A 122 9.49 21.66 -14.08
CA LEU A 122 10.75 21.90 -14.81
C LEU A 122 11.29 23.36 -14.69
N THR A 123 11.24 23.98 -13.52
CA THR A 123 11.81 25.31 -13.33
C THR A 123 13.01 25.26 -12.40
N ALA A 124 14.19 25.15 -13.00
CA ALA A 124 15.47 25.30 -12.32
C ALA A 124 15.70 26.78 -11.93
N PRO A 125 16.03 27.10 -10.66
CA PRO A 125 16.54 28.42 -10.33
C PRO A 125 17.96 28.59 -10.90
N ASP A 126 18.14 29.60 -11.75
CA ASP A 126 19.37 29.87 -12.51
C ASP A 126 20.33 30.85 -11.80
N ASP A 127 20.42 30.77 -10.48
CA ASP A 127 21.34 31.60 -9.69
C ASP A 127 22.37 30.73 -8.95
N ALA A 128 23.64 31.14 -9.00
CA ALA A 128 24.78 30.37 -8.46
C ALA A 128 24.66 30.08 -6.95
N ASP A 129 23.98 30.96 -6.20
CA ASP A 129 23.69 30.78 -4.77
C ASP A 129 22.79 29.56 -4.51
N SER A 130 21.88 29.24 -5.46
CA SER A 130 21.04 28.05 -5.40
C SER A 130 21.84 26.75 -5.59
N LYS A 131 22.90 26.75 -6.40
CA LYS A 131 23.74 25.56 -6.64
C LYS A 131 24.55 25.16 -5.41
N ASP A 132 25.20 26.12 -4.78
CA ASP A 132 26.01 25.87 -3.57
C ASP A 132 25.12 25.37 -2.42
N LYS A 133 23.91 25.92 -2.27
CA LYS A 133 22.92 25.45 -1.29
C LYS A 133 22.43 24.04 -1.59
N VAL A 134 22.16 23.72 -2.86
CA VAL A 134 21.79 22.35 -3.24
C VAL A 134 22.93 21.38 -2.93
N ALA A 135 24.18 21.73 -3.23
CA ALA A 135 25.33 20.88 -2.91
C ALA A 135 25.49 20.64 -1.39
N ALA A 136 25.31 21.69 -0.58
CA ALA A 136 25.33 21.58 0.88
C ALA A 136 24.18 20.69 1.40
N ALA A 137 22.97 20.88 0.88
CA ALA A 137 21.81 20.06 1.25
C ALA A 137 21.99 18.59 0.84
N VAL A 138 22.51 18.32 -0.36
CA VAL A 138 22.84 16.96 -0.81
C VAL A 138 23.88 16.32 0.13
N THR A 139 24.89 17.08 0.57
CA THR A 139 25.88 16.59 1.55
C THR A 139 25.22 16.23 2.89
N ALA A 140 24.28 17.05 3.38
CA ALA A 140 23.54 16.75 4.60
C ALA A 140 22.64 15.51 4.43
N LEU A 141 21.97 15.37 3.28
CA LEU A 141 21.16 14.21 2.95
C LEU A 141 22.01 12.94 2.82
N ASP A 142 23.21 13.02 2.25
CA ASP A 142 24.16 11.90 2.18
C ASP A 142 24.56 11.40 3.57
N ALA A 143 24.73 12.31 4.54
CA ALA A 143 24.96 11.93 5.93
C ALA A 143 23.76 11.15 6.49
N VAL A 144 22.53 11.60 6.23
CA VAL A 144 21.31 10.87 6.63
C VAL A 144 21.25 9.49 5.98
N ILE A 145 21.60 9.39 4.69
CA ILE A 145 21.60 8.12 3.96
C ILE A 145 22.62 7.14 4.57
N ALA A 146 23.81 7.63 4.90
CA ALA A 146 24.89 6.81 5.45
C ALA A 146 24.59 6.36 6.90
N ASP A 147 24.10 7.27 7.74
CA ASP A 147 23.88 7.01 9.16
C ASP A 147 22.62 6.17 9.42
N TYR A 148 21.65 6.23 8.51
CA TYR A 148 20.35 5.56 8.65
C TYR A 148 20.04 4.59 7.49
N ASP A 149 21.06 3.95 6.92
CA ASP A 149 20.91 3.02 5.80
C ASP A 149 19.85 1.93 6.08
N GLY A 150 19.08 1.59 5.04
CA GLY A 150 17.97 0.64 5.13
C GLY A 150 16.70 1.17 5.81
N THR A 151 16.68 2.39 6.33
CA THR A 151 15.44 3.02 6.82
C THR A 151 14.63 3.63 5.67
N SER A 152 13.32 3.78 5.89
CA SER A 152 12.45 4.51 4.95
C SER A 152 12.90 5.95 4.76
N GLN A 153 13.43 6.58 5.80
CA GLN A 153 13.92 7.96 5.82
C GLN A 153 15.19 8.12 4.99
N ALA A 154 16.13 7.16 5.04
CA ALA A 154 17.28 7.17 4.14
C ALA A 154 16.84 7.05 2.66
N HIS A 155 15.85 6.22 2.36
CA HIS A 155 15.29 6.15 1.00
C HIS A 155 14.56 7.44 0.59
N GLN A 156 13.86 8.10 1.51
CA GLN A 156 13.31 9.42 1.24
C GLN A 156 14.43 10.43 0.99
N ALA A 157 15.49 10.44 1.81
CA ALA A 157 16.65 11.30 1.64
C ALA A 157 17.28 11.12 0.24
N GLN A 158 17.40 9.88 -0.25
CA GLN A 158 17.81 9.60 -1.62
C GLN A 158 16.88 10.24 -2.65
N ILE A 159 15.56 10.09 -2.52
CA ILE A 159 14.61 10.74 -3.43
C ILE A 159 14.75 12.26 -3.38
N VAL A 160 14.92 12.85 -2.20
CA VAL A 160 15.08 14.30 -2.04
C VAL A 160 16.38 14.79 -2.68
N ALA A 161 17.50 14.12 -2.42
CA ALA A 161 18.80 14.47 -2.99
C ALA A 161 18.77 14.37 -4.52
N GLY A 162 18.23 13.26 -5.03
CA GLY A 162 18.05 13.07 -6.46
C GLY A 162 17.15 14.13 -7.09
N ARG A 163 16.09 14.54 -6.39
CA ARG A 163 15.20 15.63 -6.83
C ARG A 163 15.94 16.97 -6.91
N ALA A 164 16.68 17.33 -5.87
CA ALA A 164 17.42 18.59 -5.84
C ALA A 164 18.43 18.66 -7.00
N LEU A 165 19.11 17.54 -7.29
CA LEU A 165 20.02 17.43 -8.43
C LEU A 165 19.30 17.45 -9.78
N TYR A 166 18.14 16.79 -9.88
CA TYR A 166 17.30 16.83 -11.08
C TYR A 166 16.88 18.26 -11.42
N ASP A 167 16.44 19.02 -10.40
CA ASP A 167 16.03 20.41 -10.56
C ASP A 167 17.21 21.33 -10.94
N GLN A 168 18.45 20.94 -10.66
CA GLN A 168 19.67 21.60 -11.13
C GLN A 168 20.12 21.18 -12.55
N GLY A 169 19.43 20.21 -13.16
CA GLY A 169 19.80 19.63 -14.44
C GLY A 169 20.88 18.54 -14.37
N ASP A 170 21.34 18.17 -13.17
CA ASP A 170 22.33 17.11 -12.95
C ASP A 170 21.66 15.72 -12.98
N PHE A 171 21.11 15.38 -14.14
CA PHE A 171 20.25 14.20 -14.31
C PHE A 171 20.97 12.87 -14.07
N ASP A 172 22.28 12.78 -14.34
CA ASP A 172 23.07 11.57 -14.08
C ASP A 172 23.19 11.27 -12.58
N GLN A 173 23.50 12.28 -11.77
CA GLN A 173 23.56 12.10 -10.32
C GLN A 173 22.17 11.86 -9.75
N ALA A 174 21.16 12.60 -10.22
CA ALA A 174 19.76 12.38 -9.86
C ALA A 174 19.33 10.92 -10.09
N LEU A 175 19.68 10.37 -11.26
CA LEU A 175 19.39 9.00 -11.62
C LEU A 175 20.02 8.00 -10.64
N ALA A 176 21.25 8.24 -10.19
CA ALA A 176 21.92 7.35 -9.22
C ALA A 176 21.15 7.28 -7.90
N TYR A 177 20.75 8.43 -7.35
CA TYR A 177 19.95 8.51 -6.13
C TYR A 177 18.57 7.84 -6.29
N PHE A 178 17.85 8.12 -7.37
CA PHE A 178 16.55 7.48 -7.61
C PHE A 178 16.67 5.96 -7.82
N SER A 179 17.77 5.50 -8.43
CA SER A 179 18.03 4.07 -8.61
C SER A 179 18.27 3.37 -7.27
N ALA A 180 19.01 3.99 -6.35
CA ALA A 180 19.22 3.47 -5.00
C ALA A 180 17.91 3.43 -4.21
N ALA A 181 17.10 4.49 -4.27
CA ALA A 181 15.83 4.58 -3.56
C ALA A 181 14.77 3.56 -4.03
N LYS A 182 14.92 3.01 -5.24
CA LYS A 182 14.00 1.98 -5.77
C LYS A 182 14.03 0.68 -4.95
N ALA A 183 15.09 0.44 -4.17
CA ALA A 183 15.17 -0.70 -3.26
C ALA A 183 14.16 -0.64 -2.10
N ALA A 184 13.57 0.54 -1.84
CA ALA A 184 12.57 0.71 -0.79
C ALA A 184 11.25 0.01 -1.12
N ASP A 185 10.56 -0.48 -0.10
CA ASP A 185 9.25 -1.11 -0.26
C ASP A 185 8.11 -0.09 -0.47
N GLY A 186 7.01 -0.60 -1.03
CA GLY A 186 5.75 0.12 -1.13
C GLY A 186 5.83 1.42 -1.92
N LEU A 187 5.16 2.46 -1.41
CA LEU A 187 5.02 3.73 -2.12
C LEU A 187 6.35 4.46 -2.35
N ILE A 188 7.35 4.25 -1.49
CA ILE A 188 8.66 4.91 -1.59
C ILE A 188 9.39 4.42 -2.85
N GLY A 189 9.54 3.10 -3.02
CA GLY A 189 10.19 2.52 -4.19
C GLY A 189 9.43 2.79 -5.49
N LEU A 190 8.09 2.88 -5.43
CA LEU A 190 7.26 3.27 -6.56
C LEU A 190 7.47 4.74 -6.97
N ARG A 191 7.56 5.67 -6.01
CA ARG A 191 7.90 7.07 -6.26
C ARG A 191 9.32 7.22 -6.82
N ALA A 192 10.28 6.50 -6.26
CA ALA A 192 11.65 6.45 -6.76
C ALA A 192 11.72 5.94 -8.20
N SER A 193 10.94 4.90 -8.53
CA SER A 193 10.83 4.39 -9.90
C SER A 193 10.28 5.44 -10.87
N ASN A 194 9.25 6.19 -10.46
CA ASN A 194 8.70 7.28 -11.27
C ASN A 194 9.73 8.39 -11.49
N ALA A 195 10.41 8.83 -10.43
CA ALA A 195 11.45 9.85 -10.50
C ALA A 195 12.64 9.41 -11.38
N ARG A 196 13.04 8.14 -11.26
CA ARG A 196 14.04 7.52 -12.13
C ARG A 196 13.62 7.56 -13.60
N ALA A 197 12.36 7.27 -13.92
CA ALA A 197 11.86 7.35 -15.29
C ALA A 197 11.93 8.78 -15.85
N HIS A 198 11.65 9.81 -15.02
CA HIS A 198 11.85 11.21 -15.41
C HIS A 198 13.32 11.54 -15.68
N ALA A 199 14.25 11.08 -14.83
CA ALA A 199 15.69 11.27 -15.02
C ALA A 199 16.20 10.58 -16.30
N LEU A 200 15.76 9.35 -16.55
CA LEU A 200 16.07 8.62 -17.78
C LEU A 200 15.57 9.38 -19.03
N ALA A 201 14.33 9.89 -18.98
CA ALA A 201 13.77 10.66 -20.10
C ALA A 201 14.55 11.96 -20.34
N ALA A 202 14.94 12.68 -19.28
CA ALA A 202 15.74 13.89 -19.38
C ALA A 202 17.16 13.65 -19.94
N LEU A 203 17.73 12.48 -19.67
CA LEU A 203 19.00 12.01 -20.26
C LEU A 203 18.87 11.52 -21.71
N GLY A 204 17.67 11.59 -22.31
CA GLY A 204 17.41 11.06 -23.65
C GLY A 204 17.35 9.52 -23.72
N ARG A 205 17.38 8.83 -22.57
CA ARG A 205 17.30 7.37 -22.45
C ARG A 205 15.85 6.90 -22.53
N HIS A 206 15.16 7.30 -23.60
CA HIS A 206 13.72 7.16 -23.74
C HIS A 206 13.21 5.71 -23.69
N GLY A 207 13.96 4.74 -24.23
CA GLY A 207 13.55 3.33 -24.18
C GLY A 207 13.53 2.77 -22.75
N GLU A 208 14.49 3.16 -21.92
CA GLU A 208 14.54 2.76 -20.51
C GLU A 208 13.45 3.48 -19.70
N ALA A 209 13.25 4.78 -19.95
CA ALA A 209 12.19 5.56 -19.33
C ALA A 209 10.80 4.97 -19.65
N ALA A 210 10.55 4.62 -20.91
CA ALA A 210 9.28 4.01 -21.34
C ALA A 210 9.05 2.66 -20.65
N THR A 211 10.08 1.84 -20.50
CA THR A 211 10.00 0.55 -19.81
C THR A 211 9.59 0.73 -18.33
N GLU A 212 10.21 1.69 -17.63
CA GLU A 212 9.86 1.98 -16.24
C GLU A 212 8.43 2.53 -16.09
N TYR A 213 8.03 3.48 -16.95
CA TYR A 213 6.66 4.01 -16.92
C TYR A 213 5.61 2.97 -17.25
N GLU A 214 5.86 2.08 -18.19
CA GLU A 214 4.94 1.00 -18.54
C GLU A 214 4.78 0.01 -17.38
N SER A 215 5.88 -0.35 -16.69
CA SER A 215 5.83 -1.13 -15.47
C SER A 215 4.99 -0.45 -14.39
N LEU A 216 5.21 0.85 -14.15
CA LEU A 216 4.45 1.62 -13.16
C LEU A 216 2.97 1.71 -13.51
N ARG A 217 2.64 2.04 -14.77
CA ARG A 217 1.25 2.09 -15.24
C ARG A 217 0.54 0.75 -15.04
N ASN A 218 1.22 -0.37 -15.25
CA ASN A 218 0.60 -1.69 -15.16
C ASN A 218 0.48 -2.22 -13.72
N THR A 219 1.27 -1.70 -12.79
CA THR A 219 1.35 -2.20 -11.41
C THR A 219 0.73 -1.27 -10.37
N THR A 220 0.37 -0.05 -10.75
CA THR A 220 -0.14 0.99 -9.84
C THR A 220 -1.55 1.44 -10.21
N ALA A 221 -2.17 2.24 -9.34
CA ALA A 221 -3.51 2.79 -9.53
C ALA A 221 -3.58 4.26 -9.10
N GLY A 222 -4.69 4.93 -9.42
CA GLY A 222 -4.93 6.33 -9.06
C GLY A 222 -3.88 7.28 -9.66
N SER A 223 -3.47 8.28 -8.88
CA SER A 223 -2.58 9.35 -9.33
C SER A 223 -1.22 8.87 -9.84
N LEU A 224 -0.69 7.77 -9.30
CA LEU A 224 0.58 7.23 -9.76
C LEU A 224 0.46 6.56 -11.13
N LYS A 225 -0.66 5.86 -11.39
CA LYS A 225 -0.94 5.29 -12.71
C LYS A 225 -1.14 6.38 -13.74
N GLU A 226 -1.86 7.44 -13.36
CA GLU A 226 -2.08 8.63 -14.18
C GLU A 226 -0.75 9.29 -14.56
N ALA A 227 0.09 9.60 -13.57
CA ALA A 227 1.41 10.19 -13.78
C ALA A 227 2.31 9.32 -14.68
N ALA A 228 2.32 8.00 -14.45
CA ALA A 228 3.11 7.07 -15.26
C ALA A 228 2.60 6.98 -16.71
N THR A 229 1.27 6.99 -16.91
CA THR A 229 0.67 6.98 -18.25
C THR A 229 1.02 8.24 -19.03
N LEU A 230 0.95 9.40 -18.36
CA LEU A 230 1.32 10.68 -18.98
C LEU A 230 2.83 10.76 -19.26
N GLY A 231 3.66 10.29 -18.33
CA GLY A 231 5.12 10.19 -18.49
C GLY A 231 5.51 9.28 -19.66
N LEU A 232 4.83 8.15 -19.83
CA LEU A 232 5.03 7.23 -20.97
C LEU A 232 4.73 7.93 -22.30
N ALA A 233 3.58 8.59 -22.42
CA ALA A 233 3.19 9.29 -23.64
C ALA A 233 4.20 10.39 -24.01
N ARG A 234 4.60 11.22 -23.04
CA ARG A 234 5.61 12.27 -23.22
C ARG A 234 6.98 11.71 -23.59
N THR A 235 7.33 10.54 -23.06
CA THR A 235 8.59 9.86 -23.40
C THR A 235 8.58 9.39 -24.85
N TYR A 236 7.49 8.80 -25.33
CA TYR A 236 7.36 8.41 -26.74
C TYR A 236 7.33 9.60 -27.68
N GLU A 237 6.66 10.69 -27.27
CA GLU A 237 6.66 11.94 -28.02
C GLU A 237 8.07 12.52 -28.15
N ALA A 238 8.82 12.59 -27.04
CA ALA A 238 10.20 13.08 -27.02
C ALA A 238 11.16 12.20 -27.83
N SER A 239 10.91 10.89 -27.91
CA SER A 239 11.71 9.98 -28.75
C SER A 239 11.32 10.02 -30.23
N GLY A 240 10.31 10.79 -30.62
CA GLY A 240 9.80 10.87 -32.00
C GLY A 240 8.87 9.71 -32.40
N ASP A 241 8.45 8.86 -31.46
CA ASP A 241 7.45 7.81 -31.71
C ASP A 241 6.04 8.39 -31.50
N THR A 242 5.69 9.37 -32.33
CA THR A 242 4.43 10.11 -32.25
C THR A 242 3.22 9.19 -32.32
N ALA A 243 3.29 8.09 -33.08
CA ALA A 243 2.20 7.13 -33.19
C ALA A 243 1.88 6.49 -31.83
N LYS A 244 2.89 6.01 -31.10
CA LYS A 244 2.68 5.47 -29.74
C LYS A 244 2.27 6.57 -28.75
N ALA A 245 2.86 7.76 -28.85
CA ALA A 245 2.48 8.87 -27.99
C ALA A 245 0.98 9.18 -28.09
N LEU A 246 0.45 9.28 -29.31
CA LEU A 246 -0.98 9.54 -29.57
C LEU A 246 -1.90 8.41 -29.09
N ASP A 247 -1.48 7.16 -29.23
CA ASP A 247 -2.22 6.01 -28.68
C ASP A 247 -2.33 6.10 -27.15
N ILE A 248 -1.21 6.33 -26.45
CA ILE A 248 -1.20 6.47 -24.99
C ILE A 248 -1.98 7.72 -24.55
N TYR A 249 -1.89 8.85 -25.24
CA TYR A 249 -2.69 10.04 -24.93
C TYR A 249 -4.20 9.80 -25.09
N SER A 250 -4.60 8.99 -26.06
CA SER A 250 -6.01 8.62 -26.26
C SER A 250 -6.51 7.70 -25.14
N GLN A 251 -5.66 6.74 -24.73
CA GLN A 251 -5.93 5.89 -23.57
C GLN A 251 -6.01 6.72 -22.28
N PHE A 252 -5.12 7.70 -22.10
CA PHE A 252 -5.13 8.61 -20.95
C PHE A 252 -6.47 9.35 -20.82
N GLN A 253 -6.99 9.91 -21.91
CA GLN A 253 -8.28 10.61 -21.91
C GLN A 253 -9.46 9.71 -21.55
N THR A 254 -9.38 8.43 -21.93
CA THR A 254 -10.42 7.44 -21.64
C THR A 254 -10.33 6.97 -20.18
N GLU A 255 -9.12 6.78 -19.68
CA GLU A 255 -8.85 6.21 -18.37
C GLU A 255 -8.91 7.26 -17.24
N PHE A 256 -8.54 8.52 -17.54
CA PHE A 256 -8.47 9.64 -16.59
C PHE A 256 -9.22 10.88 -17.12
N PRO A 257 -10.54 10.78 -17.39
CA PRO A 257 -11.30 11.88 -18.01
C PRO A 257 -11.32 13.16 -17.16
N ASP A 258 -11.31 13.03 -15.84
CA ASP A 258 -11.37 14.14 -14.88
C ASP A 258 -9.98 14.64 -14.42
N SER A 259 -8.90 14.19 -15.09
CA SER A 259 -7.54 14.62 -14.79
C SER A 259 -7.36 16.13 -15.00
N GLU A 260 -6.59 16.77 -14.12
CA GLU A 260 -6.13 18.15 -14.31
C GLU A 260 -5.25 18.30 -15.56
N HIS A 261 -4.66 17.21 -16.05
CA HIS A 261 -3.81 17.18 -17.24
C HIS A 261 -4.57 16.99 -18.55
N THR A 262 -5.90 16.76 -18.51
CA THR A 262 -6.70 16.52 -19.73
C THR A 262 -6.55 17.62 -20.78
N GLN A 263 -6.49 18.89 -20.36
CA GLN A 263 -6.32 20.02 -21.29
C GLN A 263 -4.93 20.04 -21.95
N ASP A 264 -3.86 19.72 -21.22
CA ASP A 264 -2.50 19.58 -21.78
C ASP A 264 -2.44 18.42 -22.78
N VAL A 265 -3.04 17.29 -22.45
CA VAL A 265 -3.10 16.12 -23.34
C VAL A 265 -3.84 16.45 -24.64
N LEU A 266 -4.99 17.13 -24.56
CA LEU A 266 -5.74 17.56 -25.74
C LEU A 266 -4.93 18.51 -26.63
N ALA A 267 -4.22 19.47 -26.03
CA ALA A 267 -3.37 20.40 -26.76
C ALA A 267 -2.24 19.68 -27.50
N ARG A 268 -1.59 18.70 -26.85
CA ARG A 268 -0.54 17.87 -27.46
C ARG A 268 -1.07 17.03 -28.61
N VAL A 269 -2.21 16.36 -28.43
CA VAL A 269 -2.84 15.57 -29.50
C VAL A 269 -3.18 16.46 -30.71
N ALA A 270 -3.73 17.65 -30.48
CA ALA A 270 -4.05 18.60 -31.54
C ALA A 270 -2.80 19.08 -32.31
N ALA A 271 -1.69 19.32 -31.61
CA ALA A 271 -0.44 19.77 -32.22
C ALA A 271 0.16 18.76 -33.21
N HIS A 272 -0.04 17.46 -32.99
CA HIS A 272 0.41 16.40 -33.92
C HIS A 272 -0.62 16.06 -35.01
N ALA A 273 -1.85 16.59 -34.92
CA ALA A 273 -2.88 16.40 -35.93
C ALA A 273 -2.81 17.44 -37.06
N THR A 274 -2.08 18.54 -36.87
CA THR A 274 -1.85 19.57 -37.89
C THR A 274 -0.67 19.18 -38.80
N PRO A 275 -0.90 19.05 -40.13
CA PRO A 275 0.11 18.62 -41.11
C PRO A 275 1.16 19.67 -41.46
#